data_AF-A0A932L3N9-F1
#
_entry.id   AF-A0A932L3N9-F1
#
_cell.length_a   1.000
_cell.length_b   1.000
_cell.length_c   1.000
_cell.angle_alpha   90.00
_cell.angle_beta   90.00
_cell.angle_gamma   90.00
#
_symmetry.space_group_name_H-M   'P 1'
#
loop_
_entity.id
_entity.type
_entity.pdbx_description
1 polymer ?
#
loop_
_entity_poly.entity_id
_entity_poly.type
_entity_poly.pdbx_seq_one_letter_code
_entity_poly.pdbx_strand_id
1 'polypeptide(L)' 'MSYPLFDSGYTLWAADLEARLKEQAGQSARALGIDPRLLLQSYYSGSTVTAALALIVSRHGLPGF' A
#
# COMPACT_ATOMS: atom_id res chain seq x y z
N MET A 1 3.87 14.00 12.23
CA MET A 1 2.77 13.22 12.84
C MET A 1 3.37 12.03 13.57
N SER A 2 2.94 11.77 14.80
CA SER A 2 3.33 10.57 15.56
C SER A 2 2.26 9.51 15.33
N TYR A 3 2.64 8.38 14.73
CA TYR A 3 1.74 7.24 14.54
C TYR A 3 1.87 6.29 15.74
N PRO A 4 0.79 5.63 16.18
CA PRO A 4 0.89 4.60 17.21
C PRO A 4 1.92 3.52 16.80
N LEU A 5 2.70 3.07 17.79
CA LEU A 5 3.75 2.05 17.60
C LEU A 5 3.17 0.70 17.12
N PHE A 6 1.91 0.42 17.44
CA PHE A 6 1.19 -0.76 17.01
C PHE A 6 -0.22 -0.37 16.55
N ASP A 7 -0.50 -0.58 15.28
CA ASP A 7 -1.84 -0.42 14.70
C ASP A 7 -2.20 -1.69 13.93
N SER A 8 -3.08 -2.49 14.54
CA SER A 8 -3.60 -3.71 13.94
C SER A 8 -4.37 -3.43 12.64
N GLY A 9 -5.06 -2.29 12.56
CA GLY A 9 -5.78 -1.87 11.35
C GLY A 9 -4.83 -1.55 10.21
N TYR A 10 -3.76 -0.80 10.49
CA TYR A 10 -2.70 -0.57 9.50
C TYR A 10 -2.05 -1.88 9.06
N THR A 11 -1.80 -2.79 10.00
CA THR A 11 -1.15 -4.08 9.71
C THR A 11 -2.00 -4.92 8.75
N LEU A 12 -3.32 -4.99 8.98
CA LEU A 12 -4.25 -5.69 8.09
C LEU A 12 -4.38 -5.00 6.73
N TRP A 13 -4.48 -3.66 6.73
CA TRP A 13 -4.55 -2.85 5.52
C TRP A 13 -3.31 -3.03 4.64
N ALA A 14 -2.12 -3.00 5.24
CA ALA A 14 -0.86 -3.17 4.53
C ALA A 14 -0.69 -4.61 4.01
N ALA A 15 -1.14 -5.61 4.77
CA ALA A 15 -1.12 -7.00 4.34
C ALA A 15 -2.04 -7.25 3.13
N ASP A 16 -3.24 -6.66 3.12
CA ASP A 16 -4.16 -6.76 1.98
C ASP A 16 -3.58 -6.06 0.74
N LEU A 17 -2.99 -4.88 0.91
CA LEU A 17 -2.30 -4.17 -0.17
C LEU A 17 -1.14 -4.99 -0.77
N GLU A 18 -0.30 -5.58 0.08
CA GLU A 18 0.81 -6.45 -0.36
C GLU A 18 0.32 -7.69 -1.09
N ALA A 19 -0.75 -8.34 -0.61
CA ALA A 19 -1.34 -9.50 -1.27
C ALA A 19 -1.82 -9.14 -2.68
N ARG A 20 -2.57 -8.05 -2.83
CA ARG A 20 -3.08 -7.57 -4.12
C ARG A 20 -1.97 -7.18 -5.09
N LEU A 21 -0.95 -6.46 -4.62
CA LEU A 21 0.22 -6.11 -5.44
C LEU A 21 0.93 -7.35 -5.97
N LYS A 22 1.09 -8.37 -5.11
CA LYS A 22 1.74 -9.61 -5.50
C LYS A 22 0.90 -10.44 -6.47
N GLU A 23 -0.40 -10.50 -6.28
CA GLU A 23 -1.33 -11.19 -7.19
C GLU A 23 -1.37 -10.55 -8.58
N GLN A 24 -1.34 -9.21 -8.66
CA GLN A 24 -1.57 -8.49 -9.91
C GLN A 24 -0.29 -8.14 -10.66
N ALA A 25 0.74 -7.72 -9.93
CA ALA A 25 1.99 -7.25 -10.51
C ALA A 25 3.17 -8.19 -10.25
N GLY A 26 3.00 -9.23 -9.42
CA GLY A 26 4.10 -10.10 -9.02
C GLY A 26 5.16 -9.41 -8.15
N GLN A 27 4.89 -8.19 -7.68
CA GLN A 27 5.83 -7.36 -6.94
C GLN A 27 5.26 -6.95 -5.58
N SER A 28 6.14 -6.64 -4.63
CA SER A 28 5.78 -6.04 -3.35
C SER A 28 6.02 -4.53 -3.38
N ALA A 29 5.39 -3.80 -2.45
CA ALA A 29 5.64 -2.37 -2.28
C ALA A 29 7.13 -2.08 -2.02
N ARG A 30 7.81 -2.98 -1.30
CA ARG A 30 9.26 -2.87 -1.08
C ARG A 30 10.07 -3.07 -2.37
N ALA A 31 9.68 -4.02 -3.23
CA ALA A 31 10.33 -4.23 -4.53
C ALA A 31 10.14 -3.03 -5.47
N LEU A 32 8.99 -2.36 -5.36
CA LEU A 32 8.66 -1.12 -6.08
C LEU A 32 9.37 0.12 -5.51
N GLY A 33 10.11 0.00 -4.41
CA GLY A 33 10.79 1.13 -3.76
C GLY A 33 9.85 2.09 -3.02
N ILE A 34 8.66 1.63 -2.63
CA ILE A 34 7.69 2.46 -1.92
C ILE A 34 8.14 2.64 -0.47
N ASP A 35 8.25 3.89 -0.04
CA ASP A 35 8.56 4.23 1.35
C ASP A 35 7.39 3.80 2.27
N PRO A 36 7.64 2.99 3.31
CA PRO A 36 6.63 2.61 4.29
C PRO A 36 5.92 3.81 4.94
N ARG A 37 6.57 4.97 5.04
CA ARG A 37 5.95 6.20 5.55
C ARG A 37 4.85 6.72 4.65
N LEU A 38 4.95 6.53 3.33
CA LEU A 38 3.91 6.91 2.38
C LEU A 38 2.69 5.98 2.50
N LEU A 39 2.91 4.69 2.76
CA LEU A 39 1.84 3.74 3.03
C LEU A 39 1.11 4.08 4.34
N LEU A 40 1.86 4.36 5.41
CA LEU A 40 1.32 4.86 6.68
C LEU A 40 0.50 6.13 6.46
N GLN A 41 1.08 7.13 5.80
CA GLN A 41 0.37 8.38 5.52
C GLN A 41 -0.93 8.16 4.74
N SER A 42 -0.91 7.27 3.74
CA SER A 42 -2.10 6.95 2.94
C SER A 42 -3.19 6.29 3.78
N TYR A 43 -2.82 5.39 4.68
CA TYR A 43 -3.77 4.77 5.62
C TYR A 43 -4.38 5.80 6.57
N TYR A 44 -3.55 6.63 7.22
CA TYR A 44 -4.03 7.66 8.16
C TYR A 44 -4.75 8.83 7.47
N SER A 45 -4.59 9.01 6.15
CA SER A 45 -5.39 9.94 5.37
C SER A 45 -6.76 9.38 4.98
N GLY A 46 -7.09 8.14 5.39
CA GLY A 46 -8.35 7.47 5.06
C GLY A 46 -8.38 6.81 3.69
N SER A 47 -7.22 6.55 3.06
CA SER A 47 -7.18 5.85 1.77
C SER A 47 -7.56 4.39 1.95
N THR A 48 -8.48 3.90 1.12
CA THR A 48 -8.78 2.47 1.02
C THR A 48 -7.62 1.72 0.36
N VAL A 49 -7.54 0.40 0.59
CA VAL A 49 -6.54 -0.45 -0.07
C VAL A 49 -6.63 -0.32 -1.59
N THR A 50 -7.85 -0.34 -2.15
CA THR A 50 -8.08 -0.21 -3.59
C THR A 50 -7.59 1.13 -4.14
N ALA A 51 -7.82 2.23 -3.43
CA ALA A 51 -7.37 3.55 -3.85
C ALA A 51 -5.82 3.66 -3.84
N ALA A 52 -5.18 3.16 -2.78
CA ALA A 52 -3.72 3.13 -2.69
C ALA A 52 -3.11 2.23 -3.77
N LEU A 53 -3.69 1.05 -4.01
CA LEU A 53 -3.28 0.13 -5.06
C LEU A 53 -3.39 0.77 -6.46
N ALA A 54 -4.51 1.42 -6.77
CA ALA A 54 -4.70 2.12 -8.05
C ALA A 54 -3.65 3.21 -8.28
N LEU A 55 -3.30 3.96 -7.24
CA LEU A 55 -2.23 4.96 -7.26
C LEU A 55 -0.86 4.33 -7.54
N ILE A 56 -0.53 3.24 -6.85
CA ILE A 56 0.73 2.51 -7.03
C ILE A 56 0.84 1.97 -8.45
N VAL A 57 -0.19 1.28 -8.92
CA VAL A 57 -0.25 0.70 -10.26
C VAL A 57 -0.08 1.78 -11.33
N SER A 58 -0.79 2.90 -11.19
CA SER A 58 -0.71 4.03 -12.11
C SER A 58 0.68 4.69 -12.12
N ARG A 59 1.31 4.84 -10.95
CA ARG A 59 2.63 5.49 -10.81
C ARG A 59 3.78 4.63 -11.31
N HIS A 60 3.67 3.31 -11.16
CA HIS A 60 4.73 2.37 -11.50
C HIS A 60 4.52 1.68 -12.86
N GLY A 61 3.47 2.04 -13.61
CA GLY A 61 3.17 1.46 -14.92
C GLY A 61 2.89 -0.04 -14.85
N LEU A 62 2.32 -0.51 -13.73
CA LEU A 62 1.98 -1.92 -13.53
C LEU A 62 0.69 -2.23 -14.32
N PRO A 63 0.45 -3.51 -14.69
CA PRO A 63 -0.81 -3.90 -15.31
C PRO A 63 -1.98 -3.49 -14.40
N GLY A 64 -2.84 -2.62 -14.95
CA GLY A 64 -4.07 -2.16 -14.33
C GLY A 64 -5.16 -3.23 -14.32
N PHE A 65 -6.09 -3.06 -13.39
CA PHE A 65 -7.36 -3.81 -13.33
C PHE A 65 -8.35 -3.26 -14.35
#